data_AF-A0A432FD40-F1
#
_entry.id   AF-A0A432FD40-F1
#
_cell.length_a   1.000
_cell.length_b   1.000
_cell.length_c   1.000
_cell.angle_alpha   90.00
_cell.angle_beta   90.00
_cell.angle_gamma   90.00
#
_symmetry.space_group_name_H-M   'P 1'
#
loop_
_entity.id
_entity.type
_entity.pdbx_description
1 polymer ?
#
loop_
_entity_poly.entity_id
_entity_poly.type
_entity_poly.pdbx_seq_one_letter_code
_entity_poly.pdbx_strand_id
1 'polypeptide(L)'
;MPFVLMMPIAFATIAEHIGDHTVLGKITGRDYINGTPGVHRTLIGDGLATMFGGIVGGPANTSYGENTTTVGLSKVGSVYVTGLAAIFAILMSFIGLVPTLLSLIPQYVIGGLEFILFGFIASNGLKVMVDDKVDMHNIRNVFVVSTMLLVGLGGVIIG
;
A
#
# COMPACT_ATOMS: atom_id res chain seq x y z
N MET A 1 -11.61 18.30 14.25
CA MET A 1 -10.78 18.84 13.15
C MET A 1 -9.81 17.84 12.52
N PRO A 2 -9.16 16.87 13.21
CA PRO A 2 -8.29 15.90 12.52
C PRO A 2 -9.06 14.80 11.75
N PHE A 3 -10.28 14.44 12.16
CA PHE A 3 -11.08 13.38 11.52
C PHE A 3 -11.41 13.67 10.04
N VAL A 4 -11.84 14.90 9.73
CA VAL A 4 -12.23 15.29 8.36
C VAL A 4 -11.02 15.31 7.41
N LEU A 5 -9.83 15.62 7.92
CA LEU A 5 -8.58 15.60 7.14
C LEU A 5 -8.06 14.18 6.89
N MET A 6 -8.37 13.23 7.78
CA MET A 6 -8.00 11.82 7.64
C MET A 6 -8.94 11.04 6.70
N MET A 7 -10.18 11.53 6.47
CA MET A 7 -11.16 10.85 5.62
C MET A 7 -10.68 10.63 4.17
N PRO A 8 -10.12 11.62 3.45
CA PRO A 8 -9.59 11.41 2.11
C PRO A 8 -8.48 10.36 2.06
N ILE A 9 -7.63 10.31 3.09
CA ILE A 9 -6.52 9.35 3.19
C ILE A 9 -7.06 7.93 3.31
N ALA A 10 -8.14 7.72 4.07
CA ALA A 10 -8.78 6.42 4.17
C ALA A 10 -9.31 5.89 2.83
N PHE A 11 -9.80 6.75 1.93
CA PHE A 11 -10.19 6.32 0.58
C PHE A 11 -8.97 5.90 -0.25
N ALA A 12 -7.85 6.60 -0.11
CA ALA A 12 -6.61 6.23 -0.77
C ALA A 12 -6.08 4.88 -0.28
N THR A 13 -6.06 4.64 1.03
CA THR A 13 -5.60 3.36 1.60
C THR A 13 -6.50 2.19 1.24
N ILE A 14 -7.82 2.40 1.17
CA ILE A 14 -8.76 1.36 0.67
C ILE A 14 -8.44 0.99 -0.78
N ALA A 15 -8.23 1.99 -1.64
CA ALA A 15 -7.89 1.76 -3.05
C ALA A 15 -6.55 1.03 -3.20
N GLU A 16 -5.54 1.44 -2.43
CA GLU A 16 -4.22 0.81 -2.36
C GLU A 16 -4.32 -0.65 -1.89
N HIS A 17 -5.03 -0.91 -0.80
CA HIS A 17 -5.23 -2.24 -0.25
C HIS A 17 -5.89 -3.20 -1.26
N ILE A 18 -6.91 -2.73 -1.99
CA ILE A 18 -7.57 -3.51 -3.04
C ILE A 18 -6.61 -3.79 -4.20
N GLY A 19 -5.85 -2.77 -4.64
CA GLY A 19 -4.86 -2.91 -5.71
C GLY A 19 -3.78 -3.94 -5.36
N ASP A 20 -3.20 -3.83 -4.17
CA ASP A 20 -2.16 -4.73 -3.67
C ASP A 20 -2.66 -6.17 -3.52
N HIS A 21 -3.86 -6.38 -2.96
CA HIS A 21 -4.43 -7.72 -2.85
C HIS A 21 -4.79 -8.33 -4.21
N THR A 22 -5.15 -7.50 -5.19
CA THR A 22 -5.39 -7.95 -6.56
C THR A 22 -4.09 -8.43 -7.21
N VAL A 23 -3.01 -7.65 -7.08
CA VAL A 23 -1.70 -8.02 -7.63
C VAL A 23 -1.11 -9.23 -6.89
N LEU A 24 -1.22 -9.28 -5.56
CA LEU A 24 -0.78 -10.40 -4.75
C LEU A 24 -1.55 -11.68 -5.06
N GLY A 25 -2.85 -11.56 -5.29
CA GLY A 25 -3.69 -12.69 -5.69
C GLY A 25 -3.24 -13.30 -7.01
N LYS A 26 -2.90 -12.46 -7.99
CA LYS A 26 -2.32 -12.90 -9.27
C LYS A 26 -0.96 -13.57 -9.10
N ILE A 27 -0.10 -13.05 -8.22
CA ILE A 27 1.23 -13.63 -7.93
C ILE A 27 1.12 -15.00 -7.23
N THR A 28 0.19 -15.13 -6.28
CA THR A 28 0.03 -16.33 -5.46
C THR A 28 -0.96 -17.34 -6.03
N GLY A 29 -1.63 -17.01 -7.13
CA GLY A 29 -2.63 -17.86 -7.77
C GLY A 29 -3.91 -18.03 -6.95
N ARG A 30 -4.28 -17.03 -6.13
CA ARG A 30 -5.47 -17.05 -5.27
C ARG A 30 -6.27 -15.76 -5.42
N ASP A 31 -7.58 -15.86 -5.42
CA ASP A 31 -8.46 -14.67 -5.42
C ASP A 31 -8.79 -14.26 -3.98
N TYR A 32 -8.18 -13.17 -3.52
CA TYR A 32 -8.44 -12.60 -2.19
C TYR A 32 -9.56 -11.55 -2.19
N ILE A 33 -9.98 -11.06 -3.37
CA ILE A 33 -10.96 -9.98 -3.52
C ILE A 33 -12.37 -10.55 -3.57
N ASN A 34 -12.64 -11.43 -4.54
CA ASN A 34 -13.95 -12.07 -4.71
C ASN A 34 -13.99 -13.49 -4.16
N GLY A 35 -12.82 -14.11 -3.97
CA GLY A 35 -12.68 -15.45 -3.41
C GLY A 35 -12.60 -15.46 -1.88
N THR A 36 -11.86 -16.44 -1.34
CA THR A 36 -11.65 -16.57 0.11
C THR A 36 -10.28 -15.97 0.47
N PRO A 37 -10.17 -15.03 1.42
CA PRO A 37 -11.17 -14.66 2.44
C PRO A 37 -12.17 -13.57 2.01
N GLY A 38 -11.93 -12.89 0.88
CA GLY A 38 -12.78 -11.85 0.33
C GLY A 38 -12.43 -10.45 0.87
N VAL A 39 -12.70 -9.43 0.06
CA VAL A 39 -12.31 -8.04 0.35
C VAL A 39 -12.84 -7.52 1.69
N HIS A 40 -14.03 -7.95 2.09
CA HIS A 40 -14.62 -7.58 3.38
C HIS A 40 -13.75 -8.01 4.56
N ARG A 41 -13.15 -9.22 4.53
CA ARG A 41 -12.31 -9.70 5.63
C ARG A 41 -10.93 -9.08 5.60
N THR A 42 -10.36 -8.90 4.40
CA THR A 42 -9.04 -8.28 4.29
C THR A 42 -9.07 -6.82 4.71
N LEU A 43 -10.11 -6.08 4.33
CA LEU A 43 -10.28 -4.67 4.67
C LEU A 43 -10.67 -4.45 6.14
N ILE A 44 -11.47 -5.35 6.73
CA ILE A 44 -11.71 -5.32 8.19
C ILE A 44 -10.41 -5.58 8.95
N GLY A 45 -9.60 -6.54 8.49
CA GLY A 45 -8.29 -6.82 9.10
C GLY A 45 -7.37 -5.60 9.07
N ASP A 46 -7.30 -4.92 7.93
CA ASP A 46 -6.54 -3.68 7.75
C ASP A 46 -7.05 -2.57 8.67
N GLY A 47 -8.35 -2.29 8.64
CA GLY A 47 -8.97 -1.27 9.50
C GLY A 47 -8.79 -1.54 10.99
N LEU A 48 -8.88 -2.79 11.44
CA LEU A 48 -8.60 -3.17 12.83
C LEU A 48 -7.13 -2.94 13.21
N ALA A 49 -6.20 -3.25 12.30
CA ALA A 49 -4.79 -2.98 12.50
C ALA A 49 -4.51 -1.47 12.56
N THR A 50 -5.16 -0.67 11.72
CA THR A 50 -5.06 0.80 11.73
C THR A 50 -5.64 1.38 13.01
N MET A 51 -6.80 0.89 13.45
CA MET A 51 -7.43 1.32 14.70
C MET A 51 -6.53 1.01 15.90
N PHE A 52 -6.00 -0.20 15.97
CA PHE A 52 -5.07 -0.58 17.02
C PHE A 52 -3.81 0.30 17.00
N GLY A 53 -3.22 0.51 15.82
CA GLY A 53 -2.10 1.43 15.60
C GLY A 53 -2.39 2.83 16.13
N GLY A 54 -3.53 3.42 15.77
CA GLY A 54 -3.95 4.73 16.24
C GLY A 54 -4.14 4.82 17.76
N ILE A 55 -4.67 3.76 18.40
CA ILE A 55 -4.84 3.69 19.86
C ILE A 55 -3.48 3.70 20.58
N VAL A 56 -2.49 2.98 20.05
CA VAL A 56 -1.15 2.92 20.63
C VAL A 56 -0.25 4.10 20.21
N GLY A 57 -0.79 5.07 19.48
CA GLY A 57 -0.08 6.27 19.01
C GLY A 57 0.79 6.04 17.76
N GLY A 58 0.60 4.93 17.07
CA GLY A 58 1.23 4.63 15.78
C GLY A 58 0.56 5.36 14.60
N PRO A 59 1.24 5.42 13.44
CA PRO A 59 0.69 6.01 12.24
C PRO A 59 -0.42 5.14 11.63
N ALA A 60 -1.20 5.72 10.72
CA ALA A 60 -2.10 4.92 9.88
C ALA A 60 -1.29 3.92 9.05
N ASN A 61 -1.78 2.69 8.93
CA ASN A 61 -1.15 1.62 8.16
C ASN A 61 -2.08 1.14 7.05
N THR A 62 -1.50 0.38 6.12
CA THR A 62 -2.18 -0.26 4.98
C THR A 62 -1.29 -1.40 4.49
N SER A 63 -1.76 -2.15 3.50
CA SER A 63 -0.93 -3.10 2.76
C SER A 63 0.19 -2.40 2.00
N TYR A 64 1.36 -3.04 1.92
CA TYR A 64 2.54 -2.46 1.26
C TYR A 64 2.79 -3.11 -0.11
N GLY A 65 2.75 -2.30 -1.16
CA GLY A 65 2.99 -2.74 -2.54
C GLY A 65 4.39 -3.32 -2.77
N GLU A 66 5.36 -2.92 -1.97
CA GLU A 66 6.73 -3.44 -2.01
C GLU A 66 6.84 -4.84 -1.42
N ASN A 67 6.02 -5.16 -0.41
CA ASN A 67 5.91 -6.52 0.11
C ASN A 67 5.28 -7.44 -0.94
N THR A 68 4.24 -6.97 -1.65
CA THR A 68 3.64 -7.68 -2.78
C THR A 68 4.68 -7.95 -3.88
N THR A 69 5.51 -6.95 -4.20
CA THR A 69 6.61 -7.10 -5.16
C THR A 69 7.66 -8.10 -4.68
N THR A 70 8.01 -8.08 -3.39
CA THR A 70 8.95 -9.02 -2.78
C THR A 70 8.44 -10.45 -2.85
N VAL A 71 7.16 -10.69 -2.63
CA VAL A 71 6.52 -12.02 -2.83
C VAL A 71 6.57 -12.42 -4.31
N GLY A 72 6.39 -11.47 -5.23
CA GLY A 72 6.51 -11.69 -6.68
C GLY A 72 7.90 -12.17 -7.10
N LEU A 73 8.95 -11.59 -6.53
CA LEU A 73 10.35 -11.91 -6.79
C LEU A 73 10.80 -13.19 -6.09
N SER A 74 10.49 -13.33 -4.80
CA SER A 74 10.89 -14.48 -3.98
C SER A 74 10.08 -15.74 -4.27
N LYS A 75 8.88 -15.60 -4.84
CA LYS A 75 7.87 -16.67 -4.98
C LYS A 75 7.43 -17.30 -3.66
N VAL A 76 7.68 -16.63 -2.52
CA VAL A 76 7.29 -17.12 -1.19
C VAL A 76 6.09 -16.33 -0.67
N GLY A 77 4.88 -16.81 -0.97
CA GLY A 77 3.60 -16.22 -0.51
C GLY A 77 3.09 -16.82 0.81
N SER A 78 3.96 -17.12 1.76
CA SER A 78 3.59 -17.80 3.01
C SER A 78 3.25 -16.81 4.13
N VAL A 79 2.05 -16.93 4.71
CA VAL A 79 1.61 -16.12 5.86
C VAL A 79 2.53 -16.24 7.08
N TYR A 80 3.20 -17.39 7.23
CA TYR A 80 4.16 -17.61 8.32
C TYR A 80 5.41 -16.76 8.17
N VAL A 81 5.86 -16.49 6.93
CA VAL A 81 7.02 -15.62 6.69
C VAL A 81 6.68 -14.19 7.08
N THR A 82 5.50 -13.71 6.71
CA THR A 82 5.00 -12.39 7.13
C THR A 82 4.82 -12.31 8.65
N GLY A 83 4.28 -13.36 9.29
CA GLY A 83 4.14 -13.43 10.74
C GLY A 83 5.49 -13.40 11.47
N LEU A 84 6.49 -14.12 10.96
CA LEU A 84 7.86 -14.06 11.49
C LEU A 84 8.45 -12.66 11.33
N ALA A 85 8.28 -12.01 10.17
CA ALA A 85 8.74 -10.65 9.95
C ALA A 85 8.11 -9.66 10.96
N ALA A 86 6.81 -9.82 11.27
CA ALA A 86 6.14 -9.02 12.29
C ALA A 86 6.73 -9.25 13.69
N ILE A 87 6.99 -10.50 14.08
CA ILE A 87 7.66 -10.82 15.35
C ILE A 87 9.05 -10.18 15.41
N PHE A 88 9.83 -10.30 14.34
CA PHE A 88 11.15 -9.65 14.25
C PHE A 88 11.06 -8.13 14.40
N ALA A 89 10.11 -7.49 13.73
CA ALA A 89 9.88 -6.05 13.84
C ALA A 89 9.51 -5.62 15.26
N ILE A 90 8.63 -6.39 15.92
CA ILE A 90 8.26 -6.17 17.33
C ILE A 90 9.47 -6.31 18.23
N LEU A 91 10.29 -7.36 18.08
CA LEU A 91 11.49 -7.53 18.91
C LEU A 91 12.51 -6.40 18.68
N MET A 92 12.69 -5.97 17.43
CA MET A 92 13.59 -4.88 17.08
C MET A 92 13.13 -3.53 17.63
N SER A 93 11.81 -3.29 17.78
CA SER A 93 11.30 -2.02 18.31
C SER A 93 11.67 -1.79 19.78
N PHE A 94 11.93 -2.86 20.55
CA PHE A 94 12.41 -2.78 21.93
C PHE A 94 13.92 -2.56 22.05
N ILE A 95 14.68 -2.69 20.96
CA ILE A 95 16.13 -2.51 20.95
C ILE A 95 16.41 -1.02 20.70
N GLY A 96 16.77 -0.29 21.76
CA GLY A 96 17.05 1.16 21.68
C GLY A 96 18.15 1.57 20.68
N LEU A 97 19.02 0.64 20.27
CA LEU A 97 20.02 0.88 19.23
C LEU A 97 19.40 1.06 17.84
N VAL A 98 18.28 0.41 17.55
CA VAL A 98 17.64 0.43 16.22
C VAL A 98 17.21 1.84 15.80
N PRO A 99 16.42 2.60 16.58
CA PRO A 99 16.04 3.97 16.20
C PRO A 99 17.25 4.89 16.12
N THR A 100 18.29 4.68 16.94
CA THR A 100 19.54 5.45 16.83
C THR A 100 20.23 5.20 15.50
N LEU A 101 20.35 3.96 15.04
CA LEU A 101 20.94 3.65 13.74
C LEU A 101 20.12 4.22 12.58
N LEU A 102 18.79 4.16 12.66
CA LEU A 102 17.92 4.77 11.65
C LEU A 102 18.12 6.29 11.57
N SER A 103 18.34 6.97 12.70
CA SER A 103 18.61 8.42 12.72
C SER A 103 19.94 8.82 12.08
N LEU A 104 20.87 7.87 11.88
CA LEU A 104 22.14 8.12 11.19
C LEU A 104 22.00 8.06 9.67
N ILE A 105 20.87 7.59 9.14
CA ILE A 105 20.65 7.51 7.69
C ILE A 105 20.51 8.94 7.14
N PRO A 106 21.34 9.35 6.15
CA PRO A 106 21.24 10.68 5.57
C PRO A 106 19.87 10.92 4.91
N GLN A 107 19.34 12.14 5.06
CA GLN A 107 18.02 12.50 4.52
C GLN A 107 17.89 12.25 3.01
N TYR A 108 18.97 12.45 2.25
CA TYR A 108 18.98 12.18 0.81
C TYR A 108 18.79 10.70 0.46
N VAL A 109 19.21 9.78 1.34
CA VAL A 109 18.98 8.34 1.17
C VAL A 109 17.52 8.00 1.49
N ILE A 110 16.97 8.58 2.55
CA ILE A 110 15.56 8.40 2.91
C ILE A 110 14.65 8.90 1.77
N GLY A 111 14.90 10.09 1.25
CA GLY A 111 14.13 10.62 0.11
C GLY A 111 14.27 9.78 -1.16
N GLY A 112 15.45 9.21 -1.42
CA GLY A 112 15.65 8.27 -2.53
C GLY A 112 14.88 6.96 -2.36
N LEU A 113 14.80 6.44 -1.13
CA LEU A 113 13.98 5.28 -0.81
C LEU A 113 12.51 5.60 -1.01
N GLU A 114 11.99 6.67 -0.42
CA GLU A 114 10.60 7.12 -0.58
C GLU A 114 10.21 7.28 -2.06
N PHE A 115 11.08 7.85 -2.89
CA PHE A 115 10.86 7.97 -4.33
C PHE A 115 10.65 6.61 -5.01
N ILE A 116 11.46 5.62 -4.68
CA ILE A 116 11.34 4.25 -5.23
C ILE A 116 10.08 3.56 -4.70
N LEU A 117 9.78 3.69 -3.40
CA LEU A 117 8.60 3.13 -2.76
C LEU A 117 7.31 3.65 -3.41
N PHE A 118 7.16 4.97 -3.57
CA PHE A 118 6.03 5.56 -4.28
C PHE A 118 5.97 5.13 -5.76
N GLY A 119 7.13 4.92 -6.39
CA GLY A 119 7.22 4.34 -7.74
C GLY A 119 6.64 2.92 -7.82
N PHE A 120 6.86 2.08 -6.80
CA PHE A 120 6.28 0.73 -6.73
C PHE A 120 4.76 0.79 -6.53
N ILE A 121 4.26 1.66 -5.65
CA ILE A 121 2.82 1.86 -5.44
C ILE A 121 2.14 2.27 -6.76
N ALA A 122 2.69 3.26 -7.46
CA ALA A 122 2.19 3.70 -8.76
C ALA A 122 2.23 2.56 -9.82
N SER A 123 3.31 1.78 -9.83
CA SER A 123 3.47 0.64 -10.75
C SER A 123 2.45 -0.47 -10.49
N ASN A 124 2.10 -0.74 -9.23
CA ASN A 124 1.06 -1.71 -8.88
C ASN A 124 -0.32 -1.27 -9.41
N GLY A 125 -0.67 0.01 -9.27
CA GLY A 125 -1.91 0.56 -9.84
C GLY A 125 -1.98 0.38 -11.36
N LEU A 126 -0.89 0.69 -12.07
CA LEU A 126 -0.80 0.48 -13.52
C LEU A 126 -0.93 -1.00 -13.89
N LYS A 127 -0.31 -1.89 -13.12
CA LYS A 127 -0.38 -3.34 -13.34
C LYS A 127 -1.82 -3.85 -13.26
N VAL A 128 -2.61 -3.37 -12.30
CA VAL A 128 -4.04 -3.70 -12.20
C VAL A 128 -4.77 -3.29 -13.49
N MET A 129 -4.55 -2.08 -13.99
CA MET A 129 -5.19 -1.59 -15.23
C MET A 129 -4.81 -2.43 -16.46
N VAL A 130 -3.54 -2.81 -16.58
CA VAL A 130 -3.04 -3.63 -17.69
C VAL A 130 -3.62 -5.04 -17.63
N ASP A 131 -3.58 -5.66 -16.45
CA ASP A 131 -4.07 -7.02 -16.28
C ASP A 131 -5.60 -7.12 -16.50
N ASP A 132 -6.34 -6.10 -16.08
CA ASP A 132 -7.78 -6.01 -16.28
C ASP A 132 -8.15 -5.54 -17.69
N LYS A 133 -7.16 -5.34 -18.56
CA LYS A 133 -7.29 -4.96 -19.99
C LYS A 133 -8.14 -3.70 -20.18
N VAL A 134 -7.89 -2.68 -19.37
CA VAL A 134 -8.57 -1.39 -19.49
C VAL A 134 -8.33 -0.81 -20.90
N ASP A 135 -9.41 -0.61 -21.66
CA ASP A 135 -9.33 -0.06 -23.02
C ASP A 135 -9.12 1.45 -22.98
N MET A 136 -7.91 1.89 -23.35
CA MET A 136 -7.54 3.31 -23.45
C MET A 136 -7.97 3.96 -24.78
N HIS A 137 -8.62 3.22 -25.70
CA HIS A 137 -9.31 3.84 -26.85
C HIS A 137 -10.71 4.35 -26.47
N ASN A 138 -11.27 3.84 -25.37
CA ASN A 138 -12.50 4.36 -24.83
C ASN A 138 -12.24 5.71 -24.15
N ILE A 139 -12.84 6.76 -24.71
CA ILE A 139 -12.66 8.14 -24.21
C ILE A 139 -13.08 8.31 -22.75
N ARG A 140 -14.00 7.49 -22.22
CA ARG A 140 -14.38 7.54 -20.81
C ARG A 140 -13.24 7.12 -19.90
N ASN A 141 -12.50 6.08 -20.26
CA ASN A 141 -11.36 5.59 -19.49
C ASN A 141 -10.20 6.59 -19.54
N VAL A 142 -9.92 7.13 -20.73
CA VAL A 142 -8.91 8.20 -20.92
C VAL A 142 -9.25 9.40 -20.04
N PHE A 143 -10.51 9.86 -20.05
CA PHE A 143 -10.92 11.00 -19.24
C PHE A 143 -10.68 10.77 -17.75
N VAL A 144 -11.10 9.62 -17.21
CA VAL A 144 -10.91 9.28 -15.79
C VAL A 144 -9.42 9.25 -15.42
N VAL A 145 -8.60 8.58 -16.22
CA VAL A 145 -7.15 8.46 -15.97
C VAL A 145 -6.48 9.83 -16.07
N SER A 146 -6.81 10.63 -17.08
CA SER A 146 -6.25 11.97 -17.26
C SER A 146 -6.60 12.90 -16.09
N THR A 147 -7.86 12.89 -15.62
CA THR A 147 -8.25 13.70 -14.45
C THR A 147 -7.55 13.23 -13.18
N MET A 148 -7.47 11.91 -12.94
CA MET A 148 -6.75 11.35 -11.80
C MET A 148 -5.27 11.78 -11.79
N LEU A 149 -4.58 11.66 -12.94
CA LEU A 149 -3.17 12.06 -13.06
C LEU A 149 -2.99 13.57 -12.88
N LEU A 150 -3.86 14.38 -13.47
CA LEU A 150 -3.79 15.83 -13.35
C LEU A 150 -3.97 16.28 -11.89
N VAL A 151 -5.00 15.76 -11.20
CA VAL A 151 -5.27 16.12 -9.80
C VAL A 151 -4.18 15.57 -8.88
N GLY A 152 -3.74 14.33 -9.08
CA GLY A 152 -2.77 13.67 -8.22
C GLY A 152 -1.32 14.15 -8.38
N LEU A 153 -0.86 14.40 -9.61
CA LEU A 153 0.52 14.83 -9.90
C LEU A 153 0.64 16.33 -10.12
N GLY A 154 -0.39 16.97 -10.66
CA GLY A 154 -0.36 18.37 -11.11
C GLY A 154 -0.51 19.40 -10.01
N GLY A 155 -0.70 18.98 -8.75
CA GLY A 155 -0.85 19.91 -7.62
C GLY A 155 -2.02 20.87 -7.79
N VAL A 156 -3.15 20.39 -8.33
CA VAL A 156 -4.31 21.22 -8.67
C VAL A 156 -4.84 21.90 -7.41
N ILE A 157 -4.61 23.22 -7.31
CA ILE A 157 -5.27 24.08 -6.34
C ILE A 157 -6.63 24.41 -6.93
N ILE A 158 -7.68 23.74 -6.43
CA ILE A 158 -9.05 24.14 -6.71
C ILE A 158 -9.28 25.42 -5.89
N GLY A 159 -9.33 26.55 -6.60
CA GLY A 159 -9.56 27.88 -6.02
C GLY A 159 -10.95 28.05 -5.41
#